data_AF-A0A8X6T2A5-F1
#
_entry.id   AF-A0A8X6T2A5-F1
#
_cell.length_a   1.000
_cell.length_b   1.000
_cell.length_c   1.000
_cell.angle_alpha   90.00
_cell.angle_beta   90.00
_cell.angle_gamma   90.00
#
_symmetry.space_group_name_H-M   'P 1'
#
loop_
_entity.id
_entity.type
_entity.pdbx_description
1 polymer ?
#
loop_
_entity_poly.entity_id
_entity_poly.type
_entity_poly.pdbx_seq_one_letter_code
_entity_poly.pdbx_strand_id
1 'polypeptide(L)'
;MSVEEEIVSLGKSMGLGVEERDVNELVEEHTQELTTEEIQELQSQQHTEVMEEIGNEESDEEVISTSEIKEIFGMWERVSQFVEKNTQKKLQQVVHLIFLMTLA
;
A
#
# COMPACT_ATOMS: atom_id res chain seq x y z
N MET A 1 -47.70 25.06 -17.31
CA MET A 1 -46.81 25.76 -16.37
C MET A 1 -45.61 24.87 -16.23
N SER A 2 -44.42 25.43 -16.43
CA SER A 2 -43.18 24.68 -16.27
C SER A 2 -42.81 24.56 -14.79
N VAL A 3 -41.99 23.58 -14.44
CA VAL A 3 -41.55 23.38 -13.05
C VAL A 3 -40.77 24.59 -12.54
N GLU A 4 -40.00 25.25 -13.42
CA GLU A 4 -39.27 26.48 -13.11
C GLU A 4 -40.23 27.64 -12.79
N GLU A 5 -41.32 27.79 -13.56
CA GLU A 5 -42.35 28.81 -13.34
C GLU A 5 -43.08 28.60 -11.99
N GLU A 6 -43.32 27.35 -11.61
CA GLU A 6 -43.89 26.97 -10.32
C GLU A 6 -42.97 27.34 -9.14
N ILE A 7 -41.68 27.02 -9.25
CA ILE A 7 -40.67 27.33 -8.23
C ILE A 7 -40.52 28.84 -8.07
N VAL A 8 -40.44 29.59 -9.17
CA VAL A 8 -40.37 31.06 -9.16
C VAL A 8 -41.62 31.66 -8.53
N SER A 9 -42.82 31.16 -8.87
CA SER A 9 -44.08 31.62 -8.29
C SER A 9 -44.14 31.33 -6.79
N LEU A 10 -43.71 30.15 -6.35
CA LEU A 10 -43.65 29.77 -4.94
C LEU A 10 -42.67 30.66 -4.17
N GLY A 11 -41.46 30.88 -4.70
CA GLY A 11 -40.47 31.78 -4.10
C GLY A 11 -41.01 33.20 -3.91
N LYS A 12 -41.65 33.74 -4.94
CA LYS A 12 -42.31 35.06 -4.87
C LYS A 12 -43.42 35.10 -3.84
N SER A 13 -44.24 34.04 -3.74
CA SER A 13 -45.29 33.94 -2.71
C SER A 13 -44.74 33.90 -1.28
N MET A 14 -43.51 33.40 -1.11
CA MET A 14 -42.78 33.39 0.16
C MET A 14 -42.01 34.69 0.44
N GLY A 15 -42.11 35.69 -0.44
CA GLY A 15 -41.39 36.96 -0.33
C GLY A 15 -39.91 36.88 -0.73
N LEU A 16 -39.50 35.81 -1.41
CA LEU A 16 -38.15 35.64 -1.93
C LEU A 16 -38.04 36.28 -3.33
N GLY A 17 -36.91 36.93 -3.60
CA GLY A 17 -36.60 37.52 -4.90
C GLY A 17 -36.05 36.51 -5.89
N VAL A 18 -36.78 35.41 -6.13
CA VAL A 18 -36.36 34.34 -7.05
C VAL A 18 -36.78 34.68 -8.48
N GLU A 19 -35.82 34.61 -9.40
CA GLU A 19 -36.00 34.73 -10.84
C GLU A 19 -35.76 33.38 -11.53
N GLU A 20 -36.29 33.23 -12.75
CA GLU A 20 -36.11 32.02 -13.57
C GLU A 20 -34.63 31.71 -13.83
N ARG A 21 -33.81 32.75 -13.92
CA ARG A 21 -32.35 32.66 -14.08
C ARG A 21 -31.68 31.94 -12.91
N ASP A 22 -32.15 32.18 -11.69
CA ASP A 22 -31.61 31.57 -10.48
C ASP A 22 -31.91 30.06 -10.44
N VAL A 23 -33.09 29.67 -10.95
CA VAL A 23 -33.47 28.26 -11.07
C VAL A 23 -32.66 27.57 -12.16
N ASN A 24 -32.46 28.23 -13.31
CA ASN A 24 -31.70 27.67 -14.42
C ASN A 24 -30.21 27.50 -14.06
N GLU A 25 -29.61 28.46 -13.33
CA GLU A 25 -28.25 28.35 -12.81
C GLU A 25 -28.08 27.13 -11.90
N LEU A 26 -29.02 26.92 -10.97
CA LEU A 26 -28.99 25.77 -10.07
C LEU A 26 -29.12 24.43 -10.81
N VAL A 27 -29.96 24.38 -11.86
CA VAL A 27 -30.12 23.18 -12.70
C VAL A 27 -28.83 22.89 -13.48
N GLU A 28 -28.22 23.91 -14.08
CA GLU A 28 -26.97 23.78 -14.82
C GLU A 28 -25.81 23.32 -13.90
N GLU A 29 -25.68 23.88 -12.70
CA GLU A 29 -24.66 23.47 -11.70
C GLU A 29 -24.76 21.99 -11.33
N HIS A 30 -25.97 21.45 -11.19
CA HIS A 30 -26.20 20.04 -10.82
C HIS A 30 -26.28 19.08 -12.02
N THR A 31 -26.19 19.58 -13.26
CA THR A 31 -26.28 18.72 -14.45
C THR A 31 -25.05 17.83 -14.63
N GLN A 32 -23.91 18.18 -14.02
CA GLN A 32 -22.65 17.44 -14.11
C GLN A 32 -22.37 16.50 -12.94
N GLU A 33 -23.33 16.33 -12.02
CA GLU A 33 -23.15 15.40 -10.90
C GLU A 33 -23.18 13.96 -11.42
N LEU A 34 -22.09 13.22 -11.19
CA LEU A 34 -21.99 11.82 -11.61
C LEU A 34 -23.11 11.01 -10.95
N THR A 35 -23.79 10.22 -11.77
CA THR A 35 -24.77 9.23 -11.28
C THR A 35 -24.07 8.13 -10.48
N THR A 36 -24.84 7.41 -9.67
CA THR A 36 -24.30 6.29 -8.86
C THR A 36 -23.71 5.21 -9.77
N GLU A 37 -24.29 5.04 -10.95
CA GLU A 37 -23.87 4.12 -12.00
C GLU A 37 -22.53 4.52 -12.63
N GLU A 38 -22.33 5.80 -12.94
CA GLU A 38 -21.06 6.30 -13.48
C GLU A 38 -19.91 6.19 -12.46
N ILE A 39 -20.19 6.40 -11.18
CA ILE A 39 -19.20 6.17 -10.10
C ILE A 39 -18.82 4.69 -10.02
N GLN A 40 -19.78 3.77 -10.12
CA GLN A 40 -19.52 2.33 -10.11
C GLN A 40 -18.71 1.90 -11.33
N GLU A 41 -18.98 2.47 -12.50
CA GLU A 41 -18.24 2.19 -13.72
C GLU A 41 -16.78 2.65 -13.60
N LEU A 42 -16.55 3.87 -13.10
CA LEU A 42 -15.19 4.39 -12.86
C LEU A 42 -14.42 3.55 -11.83
N GLN A 43 -15.07 3.11 -10.75
CA GLN A 43 -14.44 2.20 -9.78
C GLN A 43 -14.08 0.85 -10.41
N SER A 44 -14.95 0.30 -11.27
CA SER A 44 -14.69 -0.94 -11.99
C SER A 44 -13.51 -0.82 -12.98
N GLN A 45 -13.44 0.30 -13.70
CA GLN A 45 -12.33 0.61 -14.60
C GLN A 45 -11.01 0.74 -13.84
N GLN A 46 -10.98 1.50 -12.75
CA GLN A 46 -9.79 1.64 -11.90
C GLN A 46 -9.33 0.30 -11.33
N HIS A 47 -10.26 -0.54 -10.85
CA HIS A 47 -9.93 -1.87 -10.33
C HIS A 47 -9.37 -2.79 -11.42
N THR A 48 -9.84 -2.67 -12.66
CA THR A 48 -9.36 -3.45 -13.80
C THR A 48 -7.96 -3.01 -14.19
N GLU A 49 -7.72 -1.70 -14.30
CA GLU A 49 -6.42 -1.11 -14.65
C GLU A 49 -5.34 -1.49 -13.61
N VAL A 50 -5.66 -1.38 -12.32
CA VAL A 50 -4.75 -1.78 -11.24
C VAL A 50 -4.46 -3.28 -11.27
N MET A 51 -5.45 -4.11 -11.60
CA MET A 51 -5.26 -5.57 -11.63
C MET A 51 -4.48 -6.03 -12.87
N GLU A 52 -4.62 -5.34 -14.00
CA GLU A 52 -3.77 -5.55 -15.17
C GLU A 52 -2.33 -5.07 -14.92
N GLU A 53 -2.13 -3.94 -14.23
CA GLU A 53 -0.80 -3.43 -13.87
C GLU A 53 -0.05 -4.41 -12.95
N ILE A 54 -0.70 -4.89 -11.88
CA ILE A 54 -0.13 -5.89 -10.97
C ILE A 54 0.10 -7.24 -11.65
N GLY A 55 -0.74 -7.60 -12.64
CA GLY A 55 -0.61 -8.84 -13.41
C GLY A 55 0.45 -8.79 -14.51
N ASN A 56 0.83 -7.59 -14.97
CA ASN A 56 1.79 -7.36 -16.05
C ASN A 56 3.19 -6.95 -15.54
N GLU A 57 3.36 -6.81 -14.23
CA GLU A 57 4.65 -7.08 -13.59
C GLU A 57 4.90 -8.59 -13.66
N GLU A 58 5.26 -9.09 -14.86
CA GLU A 58 6.22 -10.19 -14.95
C GLU A 58 7.50 -9.67 -14.31
N SER A 59 7.49 -9.66 -12.99
CA SER A 59 8.67 -9.49 -12.19
C SER A 59 9.54 -10.69 -12.56
N ASP A 60 10.61 -10.42 -13.31
CA ASP A 60 11.82 -11.25 -13.37
C ASP A 60 12.47 -11.32 -11.96
N GLU A 61 11.67 -11.48 -10.91
CA GLU A 61 12.09 -11.85 -9.59
C GLU A 61 12.69 -13.24 -9.72
N GLU A 62 14.01 -13.29 -9.65
CA GLU A 62 14.78 -14.52 -9.63
C GLU A 62 14.29 -15.37 -8.45
N VAL A 63 13.34 -16.29 -8.73
CA VAL A 63 12.68 -17.11 -7.72
C VAL A 63 13.70 -18.11 -7.18
N ILE A 64 14.33 -17.77 -6.06
CA ILE A 64 15.22 -18.70 -5.36
C ILE A 64 14.42 -19.90 -4.85
N SER A 65 14.93 -21.11 -5.11
CA SER A 65 14.24 -22.32 -4.67
C SER A 65 14.39 -22.53 -3.16
N THR A 66 13.39 -23.18 -2.55
CA THR A 66 13.45 -23.62 -1.15
C THR A 66 14.69 -24.49 -0.86
N SER A 67 15.18 -25.24 -1.85
CA SER A 67 16.42 -26.02 -1.76
C SER A 67 17.66 -25.14 -1.61
N GLU A 68 17.78 -24.09 -2.41
CA GLU A 68 18.91 -23.15 -2.34
C GLU A 68 18.90 -22.37 -1.03
N ILE A 69 17.73 -21.98 -0.54
CA ILE A 69 17.58 -21.37 0.79
C ILE A 69 18.10 -22.30 1.89
N LYS A 70 17.76 -23.59 1.84
CA LYS A 70 18.25 -24.60 2.81
C LYS A 70 19.77 -24.78 2.75
N GLU A 71 20.35 -24.71 1.55
CA GLU A 71 21.80 -24.81 1.38
C GLU A 71 22.52 -23.62 2.03
N ILE A 72 22.01 -22.40 1.80
CA ILE A 72 22.53 -21.17 2.43
C ILE A 72 22.51 -21.28 3.95
N PHE A 73 21.40 -21.76 4.55
CA PHE A 73 21.33 -21.99 5.99
C PHE A 73 22.36 -23.01 6.49
N GLY A 74 22.55 -24.11 5.76
CA GLY A 74 23.57 -25.10 6.09
C GLY A 74 25.00 -24.57 5.98
N MET A 75 25.27 -23.66 5.04
CA MET A 75 26.57 -22.98 4.96
C MET A 75 26.78 -22.03 6.14
N TRP A 76 25.76 -21.25 6.51
CA TRP A 76 25.80 -20.34 7.66
C TRP A 76 26.05 -21.08 8.98
N GLU A 77 25.40 -22.22 9.18
CA GLU A 77 25.61 -23.05 10.38
C GLU A 77 27.07 -23.49 10.53
N ARG A 78 27.72 -23.92 9.43
CA ARG A 78 29.15 -24.30 9.45
C ARG A 78 30.05 -23.13 9.80
N VAL A 79 29.78 -21.94 9.26
CA VAL A 79 30.52 -20.71 9.57
C VAL A 79 30.35 -20.36 11.06
N SER A 80 29.13 -20.43 11.57
CA SER A 80 28.82 -20.18 12.98
C SER A 80 29.60 -21.12 13.92
N GLN A 81 29.55 -22.43 13.65
CA GLN A 81 30.29 -23.44 14.41
C GLN A 81 31.82 -23.22 14.37
N PHE A 82 32.34 -22.80 13.22
CA PHE A 82 33.78 -22.49 13.07
C PHE A 82 34.18 -21.31 13.97
N VAL A 83 33.40 -20.22 13.96
CA VAL A 83 33.65 -19.02 14.77
C VAL A 83 33.59 -19.35 16.26
N GLU A 84 32.58 -20.11 16.70
CA GLU A 84 32.43 -20.51 18.10
C GLU A 84 33.62 -21.35 18.59
N LYS A 85 33.98 -22.40 17.83
CA LYS A 85 35.11 -23.28 18.15
C LYS A 85 36.44 -22.53 18.22
N ASN A 86 36.66 -21.57 17.31
CA ASN A 86 37.88 -20.76 17.32
C ASN A 86 37.93 -19.83 18.55
N THR A 87 36.79 -19.25 18.93
CA THR A 87 36.65 -18.40 20.12
C THR A 87 36.96 -19.20 21.38
N GLN A 88 36.37 -20.39 21.53
CA GLN A 88 36.65 -21.28 22.66
C GLN A 88 38.13 -21.66 22.76
N LYS A 89 38.79 -22.00 21.64
CA LYS A 89 40.22 -22.32 21.61
C LYS A 89 41.09 -21.16 22.08
N LYS A 90 40.79 -19.94 21.64
CA LYS A 90 41.54 -18.74 22.07
C LYS A 90 41.39 -18.50 23.58
N LEU A 91 40.18 -18.67 24.13
CA LEU A 91 39.94 -18.57 25.56
C LEU A 91 40.73 -19.63 26.35
N GLN A 92 40.75 -20.88 25.89
CA GLN A 92 41.53 -21.94 26.53
C GLN A 92 43.04 -21.65 26.55
N GLN A 93 43.59 -21.11 25.46
CA GLN A 93 45.00 -20.72 25.40
C GLN A 93 45.33 -19.60 26.40
N VAL A 94 44.46 -18.60 26.51
CA VAL A 94 44.63 -17.51 27.48
C VAL A 94 44.56 -18.02 28.91
N VAL A 95 43.60 -18.89 29.23
CA VAL A 95 43.48 -19.52 30.56
C VAL A 95 44.73 -20.34 30.90
N HIS A 96 45.25 -21.13 29.95
CA HIS A 96 46.48 -21.89 30.16
C HIS A 96 47.70 -20.99 30.41
N LEU A 97 47.82 -19.89 29.65
CA LEU A 97 48.90 -18.93 29.83
C LEU A 97 48.81 -18.23 31.20
N ILE A 98 47.61 -17.82 31.62
CA ILE A 98 47.38 -17.23 32.96
C ILE A 98 47.80 -18.23 34.05
N PHE A 99 47.38 -19.48 33.95
CA PHE A 99 47.70 -20.53 34.92
C PHE A 99 49.22 -20.74 35.06
N LEU A 100 49.95 -20.77 33.94
CA LEU A 100 51.42 -20.89 33.95
C LEU A 100 52.11 -19.67 34.59
N MET A 101 51.59 -18.46 34.38
CA MET A 101 52.14 -17.24 34.97
C MET A 101 51.86 -17.12 36.48
N THR A 102 50.79 -17.73 36.98
CA THR A 102 50.45 -17.70 38.42
C THR A 102 51.17 -18.74 39.27
N LEU A 103 51.74 -19.78 38.65
CA LEU A 103 52.44 -20.88 39.33
C LEU A 103 53.97 -20.75 39.31
N ALA A 104 54.51 -19.77 38.58
CA ALA A 104 55.92 -19.42 38.55
C ALA A 104 56.23 -18.31 39.57
#